data_AF-A0A4U9HUA1-F1
#
_entry.id   AF-A0A4U9HUA1-F1
#
_cell.length_a   1.000
_cell.length_b   1.000
_cell.length_c   1.000
_cell.angle_alpha   90.00
_cell.angle_beta   90.00
_cell.angle_gamma   90.00
#
_symmetry.space_group_name_H-M   'P 1'
#
loop_
_entity.id
_entity.type
_entity.pdbx_description
1 polymer ?
#
loop_
_entity_poly.entity_id
_entity_poly.type
_entity_poly.pdbx_seq_one_letter_code
_entity_poly.pdbx_strand_id
1 'polypeptide(L)'
;MKKIYVFSHLRWDFVFQRPQHLMTRLAQHYHIVFIEEPLYSADKPELKLSRPAPNVTVVQPHTPSTAPGFHDEQIAFLETLLTELREPDETPVVWFYTPMALRC
;
A
#
# COMPACT_ATOMS: atom_id res chain seq x y z
N MET A 1 2.59 -18.61 1.81
CA MET A 1 2.93 -17.59 2.82
C MET A 1 1.78 -16.59 2.89
N LYS A 2 1.32 -16.20 4.09
CA LYS A 2 0.25 -15.21 4.27
C LYS A 2 0.69 -13.83 3.76
N LYS A 3 -0.22 -13.01 3.21
CA LYS A 3 0.11 -11.62 2.89
C LYS A 3 -0.10 -10.69 4.09
N ILE A 4 0.76 -9.69 4.18
CA ILE A 4 0.59 -8.54 5.07
C ILE A 4 0.43 -7.30 4.19
N TYR A 5 -0.70 -6.61 4.32
CA TYR A 5 -0.96 -5.36 3.64
C TYR A 5 -0.58 -4.22 4.58
N VAL A 6 0.37 -3.39 4.15
CA VAL A 6 1.02 -2.38 4.98
C VAL A 6 0.70 -1.02 4.42
N PHE A 7 -0.18 -0.27 5.08
CA PHE A 7 -0.53 1.09 4.68
C PHE A 7 0.43 2.09 5.31
N SER A 8 1.11 2.88 4.48
CA SER A 8 2.18 3.77 4.91
C SER A 8 2.08 5.13 4.24
N HIS A 9 2.25 6.19 5.04
CA HIS A 9 2.45 7.57 4.56
C HIS A 9 3.89 7.82 4.06
N LEU A 10 4.81 6.90 4.36
CA LEU A 10 6.18 6.94 3.87
C LEU A 10 6.28 6.22 2.53
N ARG A 11 7.07 6.80 1.63
CA ARG A 11 7.44 6.20 0.34
C ARG A 11 8.59 5.21 0.53
N TRP A 12 8.53 4.09 -0.19
CA TRP A 12 9.58 3.08 -0.17
C TRP A 12 10.90 3.63 -0.74
N ASP A 13 10.84 4.35 -1.86
CA ASP A 13 12.02 4.84 -2.59
C ASP A 13 12.67 6.10 -1.96
N PHE A 14 12.18 6.55 -0.80
CA PHE A 14 12.80 7.66 -0.07
C PHE A 14 13.96 7.18 0.82
N VAL A 15 14.37 7.98 1.81
CA VAL A 15 15.43 7.61 2.76
C VAL A 15 15.12 6.25 3.40
N PHE A 16 16.11 5.36 3.40
CA PHE A 16 15.95 4.02 3.96
C PHE A 16 15.72 4.09 5.47
N GLN A 17 14.52 3.72 5.93
CA GLN A 17 14.08 3.90 7.32
C GLN A 17 13.72 2.58 8.03
N ARG A 18 13.52 2.65 9.35
CA ARG A 18 13.17 1.49 10.20
C ARG A 18 11.99 0.65 9.67
N PRO A 19 10.92 1.23 9.08
CA PRO A 19 9.84 0.43 8.50
C PRO A 19 10.32 -0.51 7.40
N GLN A 20 11.22 -0.06 6.54
CA GLN A 20 11.75 -0.87 5.43
C GLN A 20 12.60 -2.03 5.96
N HIS A 21 13.48 -1.78 6.95
CA HIS A 21 14.19 -2.86 7.65
C HIS A 21 13.26 -3.92 8.23
N LEU A 22 12.17 -3.49 8.88
CA LEU A 22 11.21 -4.42 9.49
C LEU A 22 10.46 -5.21 8.41
N MET A 23 10.00 -4.54 7.35
CA MET A 23 9.26 -5.19 6.27
C MET A 23 10.13 -6.19 5.50
N THR A 24 11.39 -5.85 5.19
CA THR A 24 12.31 -6.79 4.52
C THR A 24 12.62 -8.01 5.38
N ARG A 25 12.67 -7.87 6.72
CA ARG A 25 12.81 -9.03 7.63
C ARG A 25 11.55 -9.88 7.67
N LEU A 26 10.38 -9.26 7.77
CA LEU A 26 9.09 -9.99 7.74
C LEU A 26 8.86 -10.68 6.39
N ALA A 27 9.39 -10.13 5.30
CA ALA A 27 9.32 -10.71 3.96
C ALA A 27 9.99 -12.09 3.84
N GLN A 28 10.80 -12.51 4.82
CA GLN A 28 11.33 -13.87 4.91
C GLN A 28 10.25 -14.92 5.25
N HIS A 29 9.12 -14.49 5.82
CA HIS A 29 8.04 -15.38 6.29
C HIS A 29 6.67 -15.04 5.69
N TYR A 30 6.51 -13.82 5.18
CA TYR A 30 5.25 -13.27 4.66
C TYR A 30 5.45 -12.64 3.29
N HIS A 31 4.37 -12.52 2.52
CA HIS A 31 4.36 -11.66 1.34
C HIS A 31 3.93 -10.25 1.76
N ILE A 32 4.83 -9.28 1.65
CA ILE A 32 4.54 -7.91 2.03
C ILE A 32 3.98 -7.16 0.83
N VAL A 33 2.80 -6.57 1.00
CA VAL A 33 2.18 -5.64 0.07
C VAL A 33 2.20 -4.27 0.73
N PHE A 34 3.18 -3.44 0.37
CA PHE A 34 3.40 -2.13 0.94
C PHE A 34 2.66 -1.07 0.13
N ILE A 35 1.56 -0.55 0.67
CA ILE A 35 0.67 0.42 0.02
C ILE A 35 1.06 1.81 0.47
N GLU A 36 1.53 2.61 -0.47
CA GLU A 36 1.87 4.01 -0.24
C GLU A 36 0.62 4.90 -0.36
N GLU A 37 0.75 6.16 0.06
CA GLU A 37 -0.27 7.17 -0.23
C GLU A 37 -0.50 7.34 -1.74
N PRO A 38 -1.74 7.63 -2.17
CA PRO A 38 -2.01 7.90 -3.56
C PRO A 38 -1.26 9.14 -4.06
N LEU A 39 -0.92 9.14 -5.33
CA LEU A 39 -0.42 10.31 -6.05
C LEU A 39 -1.48 10.81 -7.02
N TYR A 40 -1.54 12.12 -7.19
CA TYR A 40 -2.38 12.72 -8.21
C TYR A 40 -1.88 12.31 -9.61
N SER A 41 -2.80 11.84 -10.44
CA SER A 41 -2.62 11.62 -11.87
C SER A 41 -3.87 12.06 -12.61
N ALA A 42 -3.72 12.83 -13.69
CA ALA A 42 -4.86 13.26 -14.51
C ALA A 42 -5.46 12.12 -15.34
N ASP A 43 -4.78 10.98 -15.41
CA ASP A 43 -5.19 9.79 -16.15
C ASP A 43 -6.19 8.93 -15.35
N LYS A 44 -6.55 7.77 -15.91
CA LYS A 44 -7.41 6.81 -15.23
C LYS A 44 -6.75 6.31 -13.93
N PRO A 45 -7.53 6.04 -12.87
CA PRO A 45 -7.00 5.44 -11.65
C PRO A 45 -6.24 4.15 -11.95
N GLU A 46 -5.01 4.03 -11.46
CA GLU A 46 -4.15 2.87 -11.71
C GLU A 46 -3.27 2.55 -10.50
N LEU A 47 -2.72 1.33 -10.49
CA LEU A 47 -1.73 0.90 -9.50
C LEU A 47 -0.37 0.75 -10.17
N LYS A 48 0.62 1.51 -9.70
CA LYS A 48 2.02 1.29 -10.05
C LYS A 48 2.65 0.33 -9.06
N LEU A 49 3.17 -0.77 -9.59
CA LEU A 49 3.76 -1.86 -8.79
C LEU A 49 5.28 -1.87 -8.96
N SER A 50 6.00 -1.98 -7.85
CA SER A 50 7.44 -2.24 -7.86
C SER A 50 7.80 -3.37 -6.89
N ARG A 51 8.96 -4.00 -7.12
CA ARG A 51 9.45 -5.15 -6.32
C ARG A 51 10.87 -4.90 -5.85
N PRO A 52 11.06 -4.04 -4.84
CA PRO A 52 12.39 -3.61 -4.41
C PRO A 52 13.17 -4.67 -3.63
N ALA A 53 12.48 -5.71 -3.13
CA ALA A 53 13.10 -6.83 -2.41
C ALA A 53 12.30 -8.12 -2.61
N PRO A 54 12.91 -9.30 -2.39
CA PRO A 54 12.18 -10.57 -2.40
C PRO A 54 10.98 -10.55 -1.47
N ASN A 55 9.83 -11.03 -1.96
CA ASN A 55 8.55 -11.06 -1.25
C ASN A 55 8.03 -9.69 -0.78
N VAL A 56 8.56 -8.58 -1.29
CA VAL A 56 8.04 -7.23 -1.07
C VAL A 56 7.51 -6.68 -2.39
N THR A 57 6.22 -6.35 -2.42
CA THR A 57 5.58 -5.61 -3.51
C THR A 57 5.19 -4.25 -2.96
N VAL A 58 5.68 -3.18 -3.56
CA VAL A 58 5.24 -1.81 -3.27
C VAL A 58 4.14 -1.46 -4.26
N VAL A 59 3.05 -0.95 -3.74
CA VAL A 59 1.86 -0.50 -4.46
C VAL A 59 1.75 0.99 -4.29
N GLN A 60 1.88 1.73 -5.38
CA GLN A 60 1.68 3.16 -5.42
C GLN A 60 0.43 3.47 -6.23
N PRO A 61 -0.69 3.82 -5.57
CA PRO A 61 -1.91 4.19 -6.27
C PRO A 61 -1.77 5.56 -6.95
N HIS A 62 -2.30 5.68 -8.16
CA HIS A 62 -2.41 6.93 -8.90
C HIS A 62 -3.90 7.20 -9.11
N THR A 63 -4.38 8.37 -8.70
CA THR A 63 -5.82 8.71 -8.75
C THR A 63 -6.03 10.14 -9.25
N PRO A 64 -7.21 10.45 -9.82
CA PRO A 64 -7.54 11.80 -10.26
C PRO A 64 -7.94 12.75 -9.13
N SER A 65 -7.98 12.30 -7.88
CA SER A 65 -8.28 13.19 -6.74
C SER A 65 -7.03 13.98 -6.35
N THR A 66 -7.21 15.29 -6.18
CA THR A 66 -6.18 16.18 -5.64
C THR A 66 -6.13 16.17 -4.11
N ALA A 67 -7.01 15.41 -3.46
CA ALA A 67 -7.02 15.30 -2.01
C ALA A 67 -5.74 14.59 -1.51
N PRO A 68 -5.14 15.05 -0.40
CA PRO A 68 -3.87 14.52 0.09
C PRO A 68 -4.03 13.17 0.81
N GLY A 69 -3.01 12.31 0.70
CA GLY A 69 -2.89 11.09 1.49
C GLY A 69 -4.11 10.16 1.43
N PHE A 70 -4.47 9.55 2.55
CA PHE A 70 -5.64 8.66 2.66
C PHE A 70 -6.96 9.42 2.92
N HIS A 71 -7.19 10.54 2.22
CA HIS A 71 -8.44 11.30 2.34
C HIS A 71 -9.66 10.51 1.81
N ASP A 72 -10.87 10.88 2.21
CA ASP A 72 -12.08 10.12 1.87
C ASP A 72 -12.33 9.97 0.36
N GLU A 73 -12.06 11.02 -0.42
CA GLU A 73 -12.13 10.96 -1.89
C GLU A 73 -11.14 9.95 -2.48
N GLN A 74 -9.97 9.79 -1.85
CA GLN A 74 -8.95 8.83 -2.27
C GLN A 74 -9.39 7.41 -1.92
N ILE A 75 -9.97 7.21 -0.73
CA ILE A 75 -10.40 5.89 -0.25
C ILE A 75 -11.36 5.20 -1.23
N ALA A 76 -12.29 5.93 -1.86
CA ALA A 76 -13.21 5.35 -2.84
C ALA A 76 -12.48 4.74 -4.05
N PHE A 77 -11.41 5.38 -4.53
CA PHE A 77 -10.57 4.82 -5.59
C PHE A 77 -9.74 3.63 -5.08
N LEU A 78 -9.19 3.74 -3.87
CA LEU A 78 -8.37 2.67 -3.27
C LEU A 78 -9.19 1.40 -3.00
N GLU A 79 -10.44 1.51 -2.54
CA GLU A 79 -11.33 0.36 -2.35
C GLU A 79 -11.50 -0.43 -3.65
N THR A 80 -11.69 0.28 -4.76
CA THR A 80 -11.82 -0.33 -6.09
C THR A 80 -10.50 -0.98 -6.53
N LEU A 81 -9.41 -0.22 -6.53
CA LEU A 81 -8.10 -0.66 -7.02
C LEU A 81 -7.51 -1.81 -6.19
N LEU A 82 -7.65 -1.76 -4.86
CA LEU A 82 -7.08 -2.78 -3.97
C LEU A 82 -7.93 -4.06 -3.92
N THR A 83 -9.21 -4.01 -4.28
CA THR A 83 -10.04 -5.22 -4.44
C THR A 83 -9.45 -6.13 -5.51
N GLU A 84 -8.85 -5.58 -6.57
CA GLU A 84 -8.18 -6.35 -7.63
C GLU A 84 -6.92 -7.09 -7.14
N LEU A 85 -6.31 -6.64 -6.04
CA LEU A 85 -5.12 -7.28 -5.46
C LEU A 85 -5.45 -8.41 -4.47
N ARG A 86 -6.71 -8.47 -4.02
CA ARG A 86 -7.15 -9.39 -2.97
C ARG A 86 -7.56 -10.73 -3.58
N GLU A 87 -7.08 -11.81 -2.97
CA GLU A 87 -7.56 -13.15 -3.27
C GLU A 87 -8.84 -13.44 -2.48
N PRO A 88 -9.86 -14.11 -3.06
CA PRO A 88 -11.17 -14.32 -2.44
C PRO A 88 -11.14 -15.00 -1.07
N ASP A 89 -10.25 -15.98 -0.90
CA ASP A 89 -10.15 -16.81 0.31
C ASP A 89 -9.02 -16.36 1.27
N GLU A 90 -8.46 -15.18 1.04
CA GLU A 90 -7.36 -14.66 1.86
C GLU A 90 -7.87 -14.01 3.16
N THR A 91 -7.24 -14.38 4.28
CA THR A 91 -7.34 -13.68 5.57
C THR A 91 -6.11 -12.80 5.77
N PRO A 92 -6.12 -11.56 5.24
CA PRO A 92 -4.96 -10.70 5.27
C PRO A 92 -4.68 -10.18 6.68
N VAL A 93 -3.40 -10.05 7.02
CA VAL A 93 -2.99 -9.20 8.14
C VAL A 93 -2.87 -7.78 7.60
N VAL A 94 -3.55 -6.82 8.22
CA VAL A 94 -3.45 -5.41 7.84
C VAL A 94 -2.64 -4.67 8.89
N TRP A 95 -1.62 -3.94 8.44
CA TRP A 95 -0.73 -3.13 9.27
C TRP A 95 -0.85 -1.66 8.86
N PHE A 96 -1.16 -0.80 9.82
CA PHE A 96 -1.24 0.65 9.61
C PHE A 96 -0.05 1.37 10.25
N TYR A 97 0.73 2.09 9.44
CA TYR A 97 1.76 3.03 9.92
C TYR A 97 1.25 4.47 10.03
N THR A 98 -0.01 4.72 9.67
CA THR A 98 -0.68 6.01 9.85
C THR A 98 -2.11 5.79 10.35
N PRO A 99 -2.55 6.50 11.40
CA PRO A 99 -3.94 6.42 11.87
C PRO A 99 -4.93 6.98 10.84
N MET A 100 -4.50 7.81 9.89
CA MET A 100 -5.36 8.36 8.83
C MET A 100 -5.89 7.31 7.84
N ALA A 101 -5.28 6.12 7.83
CA ALA A 101 -5.74 4.99 7.01
C ALA A 101 -6.78 4.12 7.74
N LEU A 102 -7.11 4.44 9.00
CA LEU A 102 -8.17 3.78 9.77
C LEU A 102 -9.43 4.65 9.74
N ARG A 103 -10.53 4.15 9.17
CA ARG A 103 -11.86 4.74 9.39
C ARG A 103 -12.41 4.22 10.73
N CYS A 104 -12.97 5.12 11.53
CA CYS A 104 -13.90 4.80 12.62
C CYS A 104 -15.33 5.06 12.15
#